data_AF-A0A9J6EH72-F1
#
_entry.id   AF-A0A9J6EH72-F1
#
_cell.length_a   1.000
_cell.length_b   1.000
_cell.length_c   1.000
_cell.angle_alpha   90.00
_cell.angle_beta   90.00
_cell.angle_gamma   90.00
#
_symmetry.space_group_name_H-M   'P 1'
#
loop_
_entity.id
_entity.type
_entity.pdbx_description
1 polymer ?
#
loop_
_entity_poly.entity_id
_entity_poly.type
_entity_poly.pdbx_seq_one_letter_code
_entity_poly.pdbx_strand_id
1 'polypeptide(L)'
;MEPFVLKSGIYNLMYECASDPVPEVRQATFYLLAHFAKTYSNSLSSNDASFFLPLLVEDLHPVMTALCNNVTCAIGEVALTSPAYVKPHLFVISAKLVEIMDTPETSESLRLSTAVAIAYLCYAFPVEMAPMKHNFLTPCSSLLVQLSHRKVKDFALRALFNIVHAKPRGLLQDFVDLLGARIHWLILLDDLTQAMNDLIHHHKEFYGAGLLLRFCKRLPPTLSQRVANT
;
A
#
# COMPACT_ATOMS: atom_id res chain seq x y z
N MET A 1 13.97 6.71 24.64
CA MET A 1 14.95 6.21 23.65
C MET A 1 15.24 7.23 22.57
N GLU A 2 14.23 7.88 21.99
CA GLU A 2 14.35 8.89 20.91
C GLU A 2 15.45 9.98 21.12
N PRO A 3 15.63 10.57 22.33
CA PRO A 3 16.71 11.55 22.53
C PRO A 3 18.13 10.96 22.46
N PHE A 4 18.28 9.65 22.69
CA PHE A 4 19.56 8.95 22.59
C PHE A 4 19.90 8.56 21.15
N VAL A 5 18.88 8.24 20.34
CA VAL A 5 19.03 7.97 18.90
C VAL A 5 19.51 9.23 18.18
N LEU A 6 18.92 10.38 18.46
CA LEU A 6 19.32 11.65 17.86
C LEU A 6 20.74 12.09 18.26
N LYS A 7 21.16 11.77 19.49
CA LYS A 7 22.48 12.18 20.02
C LYS A 7 23.62 11.22 19.69
N SER A 8 23.33 10.02 19.18
CA SER A 8 24.36 9.00 18.93
C SER A 8 25.08 9.13 17.59
N GLY A 9 24.60 9.99 16.69
CA GLY A 9 25.11 10.09 15.32
C GLY A 9 24.73 8.88 14.44
N ILE A 10 23.79 8.04 14.89
CA ILE A 10 23.40 6.81 14.18
C ILE A 10 22.89 7.08 12.76
N TYR A 11 22.18 8.18 12.53
CA TYR A 11 21.71 8.54 11.18
C TYR A 11 22.86 8.79 10.21
N ASN A 12 23.98 9.37 10.66
CA ASN A 12 25.17 9.55 9.82
C ASN A 12 25.81 8.21 9.48
N LEU A 13 25.93 7.30 10.46
CA LEU A 13 26.45 5.95 10.21
C LEU A 13 25.54 5.17 9.26
N MET A 14 24.22 5.26 9.46
CA MET A 14 23.24 4.66 8.55
C MET A 14 23.37 5.22 7.15
N TYR A 15 23.64 6.52 6.98
CA TYR A 15 23.83 7.10 5.66
C TYR A 15 25.04 6.49 4.93
N GLU A 16 26.19 6.39 5.60
CA GLU A 16 27.38 5.73 5.05
C GLU A 16 27.07 4.26 4.68
N CYS A 17 26.45 3.52 5.60
CA CYS A 17 26.09 2.11 5.40
C CYS A 17 25.02 1.89 4.31
N ALA A 18 24.16 2.88 4.03
CA ALA A 18 23.16 2.79 2.97
C ALA A 18 23.77 2.86 1.56
N SER A 19 25.01 3.35 1.45
CA SER A 19 25.78 3.39 0.19
C SER A 19 26.89 2.33 0.11
N ASP A 20 26.97 1.44 1.10
CA ASP A 20 28.02 0.42 1.20
C ASP A 20 27.97 -0.54 -0.02
N PRO A 21 29.12 -0.93 -0.59
CA PRO A 21 29.15 -1.87 -1.72
C PRO A 21 28.58 -3.25 -1.38
N VAL A 22 28.53 -3.64 -0.10
CA VAL A 22 28.04 -4.93 0.38
C VAL A 22 26.51 -4.88 0.56
N PRO A 23 25.71 -5.64 -0.22
CA PRO A 23 24.24 -5.61 -0.15
C PRO A 23 23.66 -5.91 1.24
N GLU A 24 24.30 -6.78 2.02
CA GLU A 24 23.87 -7.15 3.36
C GLU A 24 23.97 -5.98 4.36
N VAL A 25 24.96 -5.09 4.17
CA VAL A 25 25.11 -3.87 4.96
C VAL A 25 23.98 -2.89 4.64
N ARG A 26 23.68 -2.69 3.35
CA ARG A 26 22.53 -1.88 2.92
C ARG A 26 21.21 -2.47 3.42
N GLN A 27 21.07 -3.80 3.35
CA GLN A 27 19.87 -4.52 3.79
C GLN A 27 19.59 -4.30 5.29
N ALA A 28 20.60 -4.43 6.13
CA ALA A 28 20.48 -4.18 7.58
C ALA A 28 20.16 -2.71 7.87
N THR A 29 20.76 -1.81 7.10
CA THR A 29 20.54 -0.36 7.21
C THR A 29 19.09 0.02 6.88
N PHE A 30 18.54 -0.48 5.78
CA PHE A 30 17.15 -0.19 5.41
C PHE A 30 16.12 -0.85 6.32
N TYR A 31 16.44 -2.02 6.90
CA TYR A 31 15.62 -2.60 7.97
C TYR A 31 15.54 -1.65 9.17
N LEU A 32 16.69 -1.12 9.59
CA LEU A 32 16.76 -0.17 10.70
C LEU A 32 16.02 1.13 10.39
N LEU A 33 16.16 1.65 9.17
CA LEU A 33 15.45 2.83 8.70
C LEU A 33 13.93 2.67 8.78
N ALA A 34 13.40 1.53 8.30
CA ALA A 34 11.97 1.23 8.40
C ALA A 34 11.50 1.22 9.87
N HIS A 35 12.29 0.61 10.76
CA HIS A 35 11.99 0.55 12.19
C HIS A 35 12.01 1.93 12.84
N PHE A 36 12.98 2.78 12.49
CA PHE A 36 13.10 4.14 13.02
C PHE A 36 11.99 5.05 12.53
N ALA A 37 11.68 5.02 11.23
CA ALA A 37 10.54 5.76 10.66
C ALA A 37 9.25 5.42 11.41
N LYS A 38 8.97 4.12 11.60
CA LYS A 38 7.80 3.62 12.32
C LYS A 38 7.75 4.03 13.79
N THR A 39 8.87 3.93 14.51
CA THR A 39 8.91 4.04 15.97
C THR A 39 9.13 5.48 16.44
N TYR A 40 9.83 6.28 15.65
CA TYR A 40 10.26 7.63 16.01
C TYR A 40 9.89 8.63 14.90
N SER A 41 8.62 8.60 14.49
CA SER A 41 8.08 9.40 13.37
C SER A 41 8.28 10.91 13.50
N ASN A 42 8.46 11.42 14.73
CA ASN A 42 8.70 12.83 15.01
C ASN A 42 10.20 13.20 15.01
N SER A 43 11.09 12.21 15.00
CA SER A 43 12.54 12.38 15.10
C SER A 43 13.27 12.37 13.76
N LEU A 44 12.63 11.83 12.70
CA LEU A 44 13.19 11.89 11.36
C LEU A 44 13.11 13.35 10.90
N SER A 45 14.14 14.12 11.22
CA SER A 45 14.15 15.55 10.97
C SER A 45 13.99 15.82 9.47
N SER A 46 13.38 16.97 9.14
CA SER A 46 13.60 17.79 7.95
C SER A 46 14.53 17.25 6.86
N ASN A 47 15.77 17.12 7.29
CA ASN A 47 16.92 17.11 6.44
C ASN A 47 17.47 15.70 6.25
N ASP A 48 17.33 14.79 7.23
CA ASP A 48 18.04 13.50 7.24
C ASP A 48 17.39 12.45 6.31
N ALA A 49 16.07 12.48 6.18
CA ALA A 49 15.33 11.49 5.38
C ALA A 49 15.51 11.67 3.87
N SER A 50 15.75 12.93 3.43
CA SER A 50 15.89 13.27 2.01
C SER A 50 17.06 12.55 1.34
N PHE A 51 18.09 12.20 2.12
CA PHE A 51 19.30 11.52 1.65
C PHE A 51 19.10 10.03 1.38
N PHE A 52 18.20 9.36 2.12
CA PHE A 52 17.97 7.92 1.97
C PHE A 52 17.10 7.59 0.75
N LEU A 53 16.21 8.49 0.33
CA LEU A 53 15.24 8.20 -0.73
C LEU A 53 15.88 7.83 -2.08
N PRO A 54 16.90 8.55 -2.58
CA PRO A 54 17.60 8.15 -3.80
C PRO A 54 18.23 6.75 -3.69
N LEU A 55 18.85 6.43 -2.55
CA LEU A 55 19.49 5.12 -2.30
C LEU A 55 18.45 4.00 -2.24
N LEU A 56 17.31 4.25 -1.59
CA LEU A 56 16.17 3.33 -1.57
C LEU A 56 15.65 3.08 -3.00
N VAL A 57 15.53 4.12 -3.83
CA VAL A 57 15.06 3.96 -5.22
C VAL A 57 16.04 3.14 -6.05
N GLU A 58 17.34 3.29 -5.81
CA GLU A 58 18.39 2.53 -6.50
C GLU A 58 18.29 1.03 -6.19
N ASP A 59 18.18 0.66 -4.91
CA ASP A 59 18.07 -0.75 -4.47
C ASP A 59 16.65 -1.34 -4.57
N LEU A 60 15.66 -0.57 -5.06
CA LEU A 60 14.32 -1.06 -5.35
C LEU A 60 14.31 -1.82 -6.69
N HIS A 61 14.86 -3.05 -6.66
CA HIS A 61 14.93 -3.97 -7.80
C HIS A 61 14.91 -5.43 -7.30
N PRO A 62 14.09 -6.34 -7.89
CA PRO A 62 13.79 -7.64 -7.29
C PRO A 62 14.95 -8.66 -7.29
N VAL A 63 16.03 -8.41 -8.03
CA VAL A 63 17.20 -9.31 -8.11
C VAL A 63 17.77 -9.64 -6.73
N MET A 64 17.93 -8.64 -5.87
CA MET A 64 18.37 -8.83 -4.48
C MET A 64 17.15 -8.85 -3.56
N THR A 65 16.40 -9.97 -3.58
CA THR A 65 15.07 -10.06 -2.97
C THR A 65 15.02 -9.61 -1.50
N ALA A 66 15.98 -10.01 -0.67
CA ALA A 66 15.98 -9.66 0.76
C ALA A 66 16.27 -8.17 1.01
N LEU A 67 17.19 -7.58 0.24
CA LEU A 67 17.48 -6.15 0.24
C LEU A 67 16.26 -5.36 -0.26
N CYS A 68 15.73 -5.71 -1.43
CA CYS A 68 14.56 -5.07 -2.04
C CYS A 68 13.34 -5.13 -1.10
N ASN A 69 13.17 -6.21 -0.33
CA ASN A 69 12.10 -6.32 0.66
C ASN A 69 12.23 -5.29 1.79
N ASN A 70 13.43 -5.11 2.32
CA ASN A 70 13.69 -4.11 3.36
C ASN A 70 13.58 -2.68 2.82
N VAL A 71 14.06 -2.43 1.61
CA VAL A 71 13.87 -1.17 0.88
C VAL A 71 12.38 -0.84 0.73
N THR A 72 11.59 -1.82 0.27
CA THR A 72 10.15 -1.69 0.08
C THR A 72 9.43 -1.34 1.39
N CYS A 73 9.80 -2.00 2.49
CA CYS A 73 9.28 -1.69 3.82
C CYS A 73 9.66 -0.27 4.27
N ALA A 74 10.92 0.12 4.09
CA ALA A 74 11.41 1.44 4.47
C ALA A 74 10.67 2.55 3.69
N ILE A 75 10.53 2.41 2.37
CA ILE A 75 9.75 3.33 1.54
C ILE A 75 8.32 3.49 2.06
N GLY A 76 7.65 2.38 2.39
CA GLY A 76 6.30 2.41 2.94
C GLY A 76 6.21 3.17 4.25
N GLU A 77 7.06 2.85 5.23
CA GLU A 77 7.05 3.50 6.55
C GLU A 77 7.40 4.99 6.44
N VAL A 78 8.33 5.37 5.56
CA VAL A 78 8.66 6.78 5.28
C VAL A 78 7.51 7.50 4.58
N ALA A 79 6.77 6.83 3.69
CA ALA A 79 5.59 7.44 3.06
C ALA A 79 4.50 7.80 4.07
N LEU A 80 4.29 6.99 5.11
CA LEU A 80 3.32 7.28 6.16
C LEU A 80 3.77 8.41 7.09
N THR A 81 5.05 8.41 7.45
CA THR A 81 5.57 9.25 8.53
C THR A 81 6.16 10.56 8.02
N SER A 82 6.59 10.60 6.76
CA SER A 82 7.23 11.76 6.14
C SER A 82 6.94 11.84 4.64
N PRO A 83 5.66 11.98 4.24
CA PRO A 83 5.23 11.95 2.84
C PRO A 83 5.88 13.04 1.97
N ALA A 84 6.27 14.17 2.55
CA ALA A 84 6.93 15.26 1.81
C ALA A 84 8.22 14.81 1.11
N TYR A 85 8.97 13.84 1.66
CA TYR A 85 10.22 13.35 1.06
C TYR A 85 10.00 12.30 -0.01
N VAL A 86 8.93 11.51 0.09
CA VAL A 86 8.60 10.51 -0.92
C VAL A 86 8.01 11.19 -2.16
N LYS A 87 7.32 12.33 -1.98
CA LYS A 87 6.60 13.02 -3.04
C LYS A 87 7.42 13.27 -4.32
N PRO A 88 8.68 13.77 -4.27
CA PRO A 88 9.49 13.98 -5.47
C PRO A 88 9.83 12.69 -6.23
N HIS A 89 9.87 11.56 -5.53
CA HIS A 89 10.22 10.24 -6.08
C HIS A 89 9.00 9.35 -6.31
N LEU A 90 7.79 9.83 -6.00
CA LEU A 90 6.57 9.02 -5.99
C LEU A 90 6.32 8.29 -7.31
N PHE A 91 6.53 8.97 -8.44
CA PHE A 91 6.31 8.39 -9.76
C PHE A 91 7.25 7.19 -10.03
N VAL A 92 8.55 7.35 -9.76
CA VAL A 92 9.52 6.26 -9.97
C VAL A 92 9.32 5.12 -8.99
N ILE A 93 9.01 5.43 -7.72
CA ILE A 93 8.73 4.43 -6.68
C ILE A 93 7.50 3.61 -7.06
N SER A 94 6.39 4.27 -7.38
CA SER A 94 5.13 3.59 -7.71
C SER A 94 5.27 2.71 -8.95
N ALA A 95 5.96 3.17 -10.00
CA ALA A 95 6.23 2.37 -11.19
C ALA A 95 7.03 1.10 -10.86
N LYS A 96 8.12 1.23 -10.09
CA LYS A 96 8.96 0.09 -9.66
C LYS A 96 8.21 -0.90 -8.77
N LEU A 97 7.37 -0.43 -7.84
CA LEU A 97 6.57 -1.31 -6.98
C LEU A 97 5.54 -2.11 -7.79
N VAL A 98 4.91 -1.49 -8.79
CA VAL A 98 4.02 -2.20 -9.73
C VAL A 98 4.81 -3.26 -10.51
N GLU A 99 5.98 -2.92 -11.04
CA GLU A 99 6.84 -3.87 -11.75
C GLU A 99 7.25 -5.07 -10.88
N ILE A 100 7.63 -4.82 -9.62
CA ILE A 100 7.95 -5.89 -8.64
C ILE A 100 6.75 -6.80 -8.41
N MET A 101 5.55 -6.22 -8.32
CA MET A 101 4.30 -6.97 -8.13
C MET A 101 4.01 -7.93 -9.29
N ASP A 102 4.25 -7.45 -10.52
CA ASP A 102 3.93 -8.16 -11.76
C ASP A 102 5.01 -9.14 -12.21
N THR A 103 6.23 -9.05 -11.64
CA THR A 103 7.35 -9.93 -11.95
C THR A 103 7.09 -11.36 -11.43
N PRO A 104 7.02 -12.40 -12.31
CA PRO A 104 6.66 -13.77 -11.92
C PRO A 104 7.59 -14.42 -10.90
N GLU A 105 8.88 -14.09 -10.96
CA GLU A 105 9.93 -14.63 -10.09
C GLU A 105 9.95 -14.00 -8.70
N THR A 106 9.17 -12.95 -8.46
CA THR A 106 9.13 -12.26 -7.18
C THR A 106 8.59 -13.16 -6.08
N SER A 107 9.39 -13.34 -5.02
CA SER A 107 8.98 -14.11 -3.84
C SER A 107 7.66 -13.60 -3.25
N GLU A 108 6.88 -14.50 -2.65
CA GLU A 108 5.60 -14.16 -2.02
C GLU A 108 5.78 -13.11 -0.91
N SER A 109 6.84 -13.23 -0.11
CA SER A 109 7.18 -12.26 0.95
C SER A 109 7.40 -10.85 0.39
N LEU A 110 8.18 -10.72 -0.68
CA LEU A 110 8.41 -9.42 -1.33
C LEU A 110 7.13 -8.86 -1.96
N ARG A 111 6.31 -9.70 -2.62
CA ARG A 111 5.01 -9.27 -3.15
C ARG A 111 4.08 -8.77 -2.05
N LEU A 112 4.04 -9.45 -0.90
CA LEU A 112 3.23 -9.04 0.25
C LEU A 112 3.71 -7.69 0.82
N SER A 113 5.01 -7.50 1.02
CA SER A 113 5.57 -6.21 1.45
C SER A 113 5.32 -5.10 0.45
N THR A 114 5.41 -5.41 -0.85
CA THR A 114 5.09 -4.47 -1.94
C THR A 114 3.63 -4.05 -1.90
N ALA A 115 2.71 -4.98 -1.63
CA ALA A 115 1.29 -4.67 -1.50
C ALA A 115 1.00 -3.75 -0.30
N VAL A 116 1.68 -3.98 0.83
CA VAL A 116 1.59 -3.09 2.01
C VAL A 116 2.17 -1.70 1.70
N ALA A 117 3.34 -1.62 1.06
CA ALA A 117 3.96 -0.36 0.69
C ALA A 117 3.09 0.45 -0.29
N ILE A 118 2.51 -0.19 -1.31
CA ILE A 118 1.56 0.44 -2.23
C ILE A 118 0.34 0.96 -1.47
N ALA A 119 -0.21 0.19 -0.53
CA ALA A 119 -1.32 0.66 0.30
C ALA A 119 -0.95 1.88 1.15
N TYR A 120 0.27 1.94 1.68
CA TYR A 120 0.76 3.11 2.42
C TYR A 120 0.93 4.34 1.52
N LEU A 121 1.42 4.16 0.28
CA LEU A 121 1.44 5.23 -0.72
C LEU A 121 0.03 5.70 -1.09
N CYS A 122 -0.93 4.77 -1.21
CA CYS A 122 -2.33 5.08 -1.48
C CYS A 122 -2.95 5.94 -0.37
N TYR A 123 -2.59 5.66 0.88
CA TYR A 123 -3.00 6.48 2.02
C TYR A 123 -2.36 7.88 2.00
N ALA A 124 -1.05 7.94 1.75
CA ALA A 124 -0.27 9.19 1.78
C ALA A 124 -0.51 10.12 0.57
N PHE A 125 -0.77 9.54 -0.61
CA PHE A 125 -0.85 10.25 -1.89
C PHE A 125 -2.09 9.84 -2.71
N PRO A 126 -3.31 10.03 -2.17
CA PRO A 126 -4.50 9.46 -2.79
C PRO A 126 -4.82 10.03 -4.17
N VAL A 127 -4.48 11.30 -4.40
CA VAL A 127 -4.74 11.98 -5.69
C VAL A 127 -3.80 11.46 -6.78
N GLU A 128 -2.55 11.18 -6.44
CA GLU A 128 -1.51 10.75 -7.38
C GLU A 128 -1.56 9.24 -7.66
N MET A 129 -1.94 8.44 -6.67
CA MET A 129 -2.05 6.99 -6.82
C MET A 129 -3.36 6.57 -7.53
N ALA A 130 -4.43 7.37 -7.44
CA ALA A 130 -5.71 7.00 -8.04
C ALA A 130 -5.71 6.76 -9.56
N PRO A 131 -5.00 7.54 -10.41
CA PRO A 131 -4.93 7.29 -11.85
C PRO A 131 -4.31 5.95 -12.24
N MET A 132 -3.45 5.38 -11.39
CA MET A 132 -2.73 4.13 -11.64
C MET A 132 -3.31 2.92 -10.90
N LYS A 133 -4.45 3.10 -10.22
CA LYS A 133 -5.09 2.07 -9.39
C LYS A 133 -5.29 0.73 -10.11
N HIS A 134 -5.61 0.74 -11.41
CA HIS A 134 -5.87 -0.48 -12.18
C HIS A 134 -4.65 -1.40 -12.28
N ASN A 135 -3.44 -0.86 -12.15
CA ASN A 135 -2.20 -1.61 -12.28
C ASN A 135 -1.91 -2.47 -11.03
N PHE A 136 -2.44 -2.09 -9.86
CA PHE A 136 -2.09 -2.76 -8.61
C PHE A 136 -3.28 -3.19 -7.75
N LEU A 137 -4.49 -2.66 -7.98
CA LEU A 137 -5.61 -2.84 -7.07
C LEU A 137 -5.95 -4.33 -6.86
N THR A 138 -6.11 -5.08 -7.95
CA THR A 138 -6.43 -6.51 -7.89
C THR A 138 -5.32 -7.35 -7.24
N PRO A 139 -4.05 -7.29 -7.69
CA PRO A 139 -2.98 -8.10 -7.08
C PRO A 139 -2.72 -7.70 -5.62
N CYS A 140 -2.69 -6.41 -5.28
CA CYS A 140 -2.48 -5.97 -3.90
C CYS A 140 -3.60 -6.47 -2.98
N SER A 141 -4.85 -6.33 -3.41
CA SER A 141 -6.00 -6.77 -2.61
C SER A 141 -5.95 -8.28 -2.34
N SER A 142 -5.57 -9.07 -3.33
CA SER A 142 -5.49 -10.53 -3.22
C SER A 142 -4.42 -10.97 -2.22
N LEU A 143 -3.29 -10.26 -2.18
CA LEU A 143 -2.18 -10.52 -1.24
C LEU A 143 -2.50 -10.04 0.18
N LEU A 144 -3.04 -8.82 0.32
CA LEU A 144 -3.35 -8.24 1.62
C LEU A 144 -4.42 -9.03 2.40
N VAL A 145 -5.31 -9.73 1.70
CA VAL A 145 -6.27 -10.65 2.34
C VAL A 145 -5.57 -11.80 3.07
N GLN A 146 -4.38 -12.19 2.64
CA GLN A 146 -3.60 -13.28 3.24
C GLN A 146 -2.74 -12.80 4.41
N LEU A 147 -2.64 -11.48 4.63
CA LEU A 147 -1.79 -10.90 5.68
C LEU A 147 -2.27 -11.28 7.10
N SER A 148 -1.39 -11.91 7.87
CA SER A 148 -1.69 -12.33 9.25
C SER A 148 -1.87 -11.16 10.23
N HIS A 149 -1.14 -10.06 10.02
CA HIS A 149 -1.13 -8.93 10.94
C HIS A 149 -2.40 -8.07 10.79
N ARG A 150 -3.42 -8.33 11.62
CA ARG A 150 -4.76 -7.73 11.52
C ARG A 150 -4.79 -6.20 11.37
N LYS A 151 -4.04 -5.45 12.18
CA LYS A 151 -4.07 -3.96 12.11
C LYS A 151 -3.52 -3.42 10.79
N VAL A 152 -2.35 -3.91 10.36
CA VAL A 152 -1.74 -3.55 9.07
C VAL A 152 -2.66 -3.95 7.92
N LYS A 153 -3.25 -5.16 7.99
CA LYS A 153 -4.21 -5.64 7.00
C LYS A 153 -5.41 -4.71 6.87
N ASP A 154 -6.07 -4.37 7.99
CA ASP A 154 -7.21 -3.47 7.99
C ASP A 154 -6.85 -2.09 7.43
N PHE A 155 -5.75 -1.51 7.91
CA PHE A 155 -5.27 -0.22 7.42
C PHE A 155 -4.99 -0.25 5.90
N ALA A 156 -4.25 -1.25 5.43
CA ALA A 156 -3.86 -1.34 4.03
C ALA A 156 -5.07 -1.53 3.11
N LEU A 157 -6.03 -2.37 3.49
CA LEU A 157 -7.27 -2.56 2.73
C LEU A 157 -8.12 -1.28 2.69
N ARG A 158 -8.20 -0.52 3.80
CA ARG A 158 -8.89 0.78 3.85
C ARG A 158 -8.24 1.82 2.95
N ALA A 159 -6.91 1.85 2.90
CA ALA A 159 -6.18 2.75 2.02
C ALA A 159 -6.49 2.49 0.54
N LEU A 160 -6.49 1.21 0.12
CA LEU A 160 -6.88 0.83 -1.24
C LEU A 160 -8.35 1.15 -1.54
N PHE A 161 -9.24 0.96 -0.56
CA PHE A 161 -10.64 1.33 -0.68
C PHE A 161 -10.80 2.82 -0.98
N ASN A 162 -10.15 3.70 -0.19
CA ASN A 162 -10.27 5.15 -0.34
C ASN A 162 -9.82 5.66 -1.71
N ILE A 163 -8.80 5.05 -2.32
CA ILE A 163 -8.35 5.38 -3.68
C ILE A 163 -9.46 5.23 -4.72
N VAL A 164 -10.28 4.21 -4.57
CA VAL A 164 -11.35 3.93 -5.54
C VAL A 164 -12.44 4.99 -5.45
N HIS A 165 -12.69 5.52 -4.25
CA HIS A 165 -13.64 6.60 -4.02
C HIS A 165 -13.14 7.97 -4.46
N ALA A 166 -11.82 8.15 -4.63
CA ALA A 166 -11.23 9.48 -4.82
C ALA A 166 -11.65 10.17 -6.14
N LYS A 167 -11.96 9.45 -7.23
CA LYS A 167 -12.53 10.03 -8.47
C LYS A 167 -13.36 9.03 -9.30
N PRO A 168 -14.68 9.22 -9.45
CA PRO A 168 -15.58 8.34 -10.20
C PRO A 168 -15.59 8.66 -11.70
N ARG A 169 -14.43 8.69 -12.37
CA ARG A 169 -14.40 8.78 -13.86
C ARG A 169 -14.00 7.42 -14.42
N GLY A 170 -14.95 6.47 -14.42
CA GLY A 170 -14.76 5.09 -14.93
C GLY A 170 -15.74 4.02 -14.40
N LEU A 171 -16.91 4.44 -13.90
CA LEU A 171 -17.77 3.79 -12.88
C LEU A 171 -18.24 2.33 -13.06
N LEU A 172 -18.00 1.63 -14.16
CA LEU A 172 -18.65 0.31 -14.38
C LEU A 172 -17.70 -0.87 -14.36
N GLN A 173 -16.58 -0.78 -15.08
CA GLN A 173 -15.58 -1.86 -15.10
C GLN A 173 -14.77 -1.86 -13.81
N ASP A 174 -14.36 -0.67 -13.37
CA ASP A 174 -13.69 -0.48 -12.08
C ASP A 174 -14.54 -1.02 -10.94
N PHE A 175 -15.84 -0.71 -10.90
CA PHE A 175 -16.75 -1.16 -9.85
C PHE A 175 -16.91 -2.69 -9.82
N VAL A 176 -16.90 -3.35 -10.98
CA VAL A 176 -17.01 -4.81 -11.08
C VAL A 176 -15.69 -5.52 -10.73
N ASP A 177 -14.54 -4.98 -11.14
CA ASP A 177 -13.22 -5.51 -10.75
C ASP A 177 -12.96 -5.29 -9.26
N LEU A 178 -13.35 -4.09 -8.79
CA LEU A 178 -13.36 -3.70 -7.39
C LEU A 178 -14.13 -4.70 -6.55
N LEU A 179 -15.34 -5.10 -6.97
CA LEU A 179 -16.21 -6.03 -6.25
C LEU A 179 -15.87 -7.51 -6.48
N GLY A 180 -15.26 -7.86 -7.61
CA GLY A 180 -14.73 -9.19 -7.91
C GLY A 180 -13.55 -9.58 -7.02
N ALA A 181 -12.70 -8.61 -6.67
CA ALA A 181 -11.61 -8.79 -5.70
C ALA A 181 -12.09 -8.82 -4.22
N ARG A 182 -13.39 -8.67 -3.96
CA ARG A 182 -13.95 -8.03 -2.75
C ARG A 182 -14.85 -8.87 -1.86
N ILE A 183 -14.80 -10.19 -1.99
CA ILE A 183 -15.58 -11.11 -1.15
C ILE A 183 -14.98 -11.22 0.27
N HIS A 184 -13.69 -10.92 0.44
CA HIS A 184 -13.03 -10.93 1.75
C HIS A 184 -13.12 -9.60 2.54
N TRP A 185 -13.50 -8.49 1.90
CA TRP A 185 -13.52 -7.16 2.53
C TRP A 185 -14.75 -7.01 3.44
N LEU A 186 -15.83 -7.70 3.11
CA LEU A 186 -17.13 -7.73 3.82
C LEU A 186 -17.08 -8.32 5.23
N ILE A 187 -15.93 -8.84 5.65
CA ILE A 187 -15.75 -9.49 6.95
C ILE A 187 -15.08 -8.52 7.96
N LEU A 188 -14.55 -7.38 7.52
CA LEU A 188 -13.52 -6.70 8.31
C LEU A 188 -13.91 -5.49 9.17
N LEU A 189 -15.09 -4.84 9.09
CA LEU A 189 -15.63 -3.96 10.15
C LEU A 189 -16.98 -3.30 9.75
N ASP A 190 -17.85 -3.06 10.74
CA ASP A 190 -19.22 -2.55 10.57
C ASP A 190 -19.30 -1.17 9.87
N ASP A 191 -18.31 -0.29 10.06
CA ASP A 191 -18.32 1.08 9.54
C ASP A 191 -18.16 1.15 8.01
N LEU A 192 -17.47 0.18 7.40
CA LEU A 192 -17.34 0.07 5.95
C LEU A 192 -18.62 -0.45 5.30
N THR A 193 -19.49 -1.12 6.06
CA THR A 193 -20.81 -1.54 5.59
C THR A 193 -21.65 -0.33 5.24
N GLN A 194 -21.61 0.74 6.05
CA GLN A 194 -22.35 1.97 5.75
C GLN A 194 -21.81 2.66 4.50
N ALA A 195 -20.49 2.85 4.40
CA ALA A 195 -19.88 3.45 3.20
C ALA A 195 -20.14 2.62 1.92
N MET A 196 -20.25 1.30 2.06
CA MET A 196 -20.61 0.40 0.97
C MET A 196 -22.10 0.48 0.63
N ASN A 197 -22.97 0.58 1.62
CA ASN A 197 -24.40 0.80 1.42
C ASN A 197 -24.63 2.13 0.70
N ASP A 198 -23.94 3.19 1.11
CA ASP A 198 -23.99 4.49 0.45
C ASP A 198 -23.48 4.40 -1.00
N LEU A 199 -22.40 3.65 -1.26
CA LEU A 199 -21.88 3.39 -2.60
C LEU A 199 -22.89 2.61 -3.46
N ILE A 200 -23.49 1.55 -2.90
CA ILE A 200 -24.50 0.71 -3.55
C ILE A 200 -25.75 1.54 -3.86
N HIS A 201 -26.22 2.35 -2.91
CA HIS A 201 -27.35 3.26 -3.09
C HIS A 201 -27.07 4.28 -4.19
N HIS A 202 -25.92 4.96 -4.13
CA HIS A 202 -25.52 5.93 -5.15
C HIS A 202 -25.46 5.31 -6.56
N HIS A 203 -24.94 4.08 -6.69
CA HIS A 203 -24.91 3.38 -7.97
C HIS A 203 -26.29 2.82 -8.38
N LYS A 204 -27.16 2.44 -7.44
CA LYS A 204 -28.52 1.97 -7.70
C LYS A 204 -29.38 3.10 -8.26
N GLU A 205 -29.19 4.33 -7.78
CA GLU A 205 -29.82 5.54 -8.31
C GLU A 205 -29.31 5.88 -9.73
N PHE A 206 -28.01 5.70 -10.01
CA PHE A 206 -27.41 6.04 -11.30
C PHE A 206 -27.57 4.97 -12.40
N TYR A 207 -27.53 3.68 -12.07
CA TYR A 207 -27.46 2.57 -13.06
C TYR A 207 -28.70 1.65 -13.09
N GLY A 208 -29.65 1.86 -12.17
CA GLY A 208 -30.86 1.04 -12.06
C GLY A 208 -30.64 -0.37 -11.51
N ALA A 209 -31.72 -1.00 -11.04
CA ALA A 209 -31.69 -2.29 -10.33
C ALA A 209 -31.09 -3.46 -11.15
N GLY A 210 -31.08 -3.37 -12.48
CA GLY A 210 -30.61 -4.44 -13.37
C GLY A 210 -29.11 -4.73 -13.29
N LEU A 211 -28.29 -3.70 -13.03
CA LEU A 211 -26.84 -3.88 -12.88
C LEU A 211 -26.49 -4.53 -11.54
N LEU A 212 -27.18 -4.09 -10.47
CA LEU A 212 -27.05 -4.67 -9.13
C LEU A 212 -27.40 -6.17 -9.13
N LEU A 213 -28.43 -6.56 -9.88
CA LEU A 213 -28.86 -7.95 -9.99
C LEU A 213 -27.83 -8.83 -10.71
N ARG A 214 -27.20 -8.31 -11.77
CA ARG A 214 -26.07 -8.99 -12.45
C ARG A 214 -24.86 -9.09 -11.55
N PHE A 215 -24.65 -8.10 -10.70
CA PHE A 215 -23.59 -8.07 -9.71
C PHE A 215 -23.81 -9.10 -8.59
N CYS A 216 -24.99 -9.13 -7.97
CA CYS A 216 -25.33 -10.11 -6.93
C CYS A 216 -25.19 -11.57 -7.43
N LYS A 217 -25.50 -11.84 -8.70
CA LYS A 217 -25.30 -13.16 -9.33
C LYS A 217 -23.84 -13.60 -9.43
N ARG A 218 -22.87 -12.67 -9.33
CA ARG A 218 -21.43 -12.97 -9.34
C ARG A 218 -20.85 -13.12 -7.93
N LEU A 219 -21.63 -12.85 -6.89
CA LEU A 219 -21.21 -13.03 -5.50
C LEU A 219 -21.42 -14.47 -5.03
N PRO A 220 -20.60 -14.98 -4.09
CA PRO A 220 -20.88 -16.19 -3.35
C PRO A 220 -22.23 -16.08 -2.63
N PRO A 221 -22.95 -17.21 -2.46
CA PRO A 221 -24.33 -17.21 -1.96
C PRO A 221 -24.48 -16.57 -0.57
N THR A 222 -23.47 -16.71 0.30
CA THR A 222 -23.45 -16.11 1.65
C THR A 222 -23.43 -14.57 1.66
N LEU A 223 -22.85 -13.96 0.63
CA LEU A 223 -22.72 -12.51 0.52
C LEU A 223 -23.82 -11.89 -0.32
N SER A 224 -24.30 -12.62 -1.35
CA SER A 224 -25.49 -12.21 -2.09
C SER A 224 -26.69 -12.03 -1.16
N GLN A 225 -26.82 -12.85 -0.11
CA GLN A 225 -27.87 -12.70 0.91
C GLN A 225 -27.67 -11.45 1.80
N ARG A 226 -26.43 -11.08 2.14
CA ARG A 226 -26.15 -9.86 2.93
C ARG A 226 -26.40 -8.58 2.12
N VAL A 227 -25.94 -8.55 0.87
CA VAL A 227 -26.11 -7.41 -0.04
C VAL A 227 -27.56 -7.27 -0.51
N ALA A 228 -28.33 -8.35 -0.62
CA ALA A 228 -29.75 -8.28 -0.95
C ALA A 228 -30.63 -7.77 0.21
N ASN A 229 -30.13 -7.84 1.45
CA ASN A 229 -30.83 -7.40 2.67
C ASN A 229 -30.43 -5.98 3.11
N THR A 230 -29.65 -5.26 2.29
CA THR A 230 -29.27 -3.84 2.46
C THR A 230 -29.95 -2.99 1.39
#